data_AF-A0A9W4X1G7-F1
#
_entry.id   AF-A0A9W4X1G7-F1
#
_cell.length_a   1.000
_cell.length_b   1.000
_cell.length_c   1.000
_cell.angle_alpha   90.00
_cell.angle_beta   90.00
_cell.angle_gamma   90.00
#
_symmetry.space_group_name_H-M   'P 1'
#
loop_
_entity.id
_entity.type
_entity.pdbx_description
1 polymer ?
#
loop_
_entity_poly.entity_id
_entity_poly.type
_entity_poly.pdbx_seq_one_letter_code
_entity_poly.pdbx_strand_id
1 'polypeptide(L)'
;MNTFYRKAGNSKSPIFLHELACGTTITGKNNLNLIAEFISKKEFGIKYGDTDSLSVLDQNGQNYYGCDEKVVQLVNAYLRIKSRTSYLKMAYEK
;
A
#
# COMPACT_ATOMS: atom_id res chain seq x y z
N MET A 1 -7.99 13.47 1.01
CA MET A 1 -6.73 13.64 0.25
C MET A 1 -6.85 13.25 -1.24
N ASN A 2 -7.73 12.32 -1.63
CA ASN A 2 -7.77 11.76 -3.01
C ASN A 2 -8.07 12.76 -4.14
N THR A 3 -8.79 13.84 -3.87
CA THR A 3 -9.08 14.89 -4.87
C THR A 3 -7.82 15.59 -5.36
N PHE A 4 -6.84 15.82 -4.49
CA PHE A 4 -5.58 16.48 -4.83
C PHE A 4 -4.80 15.64 -5.86
N TYR A 5 -4.61 14.36 -5.55
CA TYR A 5 -3.99 13.39 -6.46
C TYR A 5 -4.70 13.33 -7.83
N ARG A 6 -6.03 13.25 -7.84
CA ARG A 6 -6.81 13.21 -9.09
C ARG A 6 -6.64 14.48 -9.92
N LYS A 7 -6.58 15.65 -9.28
CA LYS A 7 -6.36 16.94 -9.95
C LYS A 7 -4.92 17.06 -10.47
N ALA A 8 -3.93 16.53 -9.75
CA ALA A 8 -2.54 16.51 -10.21
C ALA A 8 -2.33 15.65 -11.46
N GLY A 9 -3.09 14.55 -11.62
CA GLY A 9 -3.03 13.70 -12.81
C GLY A 9 -3.83 14.20 -14.02
N ASN A 10 -4.65 15.25 -13.88
CA ASN A 10 -5.50 15.75 -14.96
C ASN A 10 -4.84 16.93 -15.69
N SER A 11 -4.50 16.77 -16.97
CA SER A 11 -3.82 17.80 -17.79
C SER A 11 -4.61 19.10 -17.96
N LYS A 12 -5.92 19.11 -17.67
CA LYS A 12 -6.76 20.33 -17.68
C LYS A 12 -6.79 21.07 -16.34
N SER A 13 -6.12 20.54 -15.32
CA SER A 13 -6.08 21.12 -13.98
C SER A 13 -4.96 22.16 -13.87
N PRO A 14 -5.17 23.29 -13.16
CA PRO A 14 -4.10 24.28 -12.93
C PRO A 14 -2.96 23.74 -12.05
N ILE A 15 -3.17 22.62 -11.37
CA ILE A 15 -2.16 21.93 -10.54
C ILE A 15 -1.67 20.62 -11.18
N PHE A 16 -1.74 20.52 -12.51
CA PHE A 16 -1.26 19.33 -13.22
C PHE A 16 0.23 19.09 -12.96
N LEU A 17 0.53 17.92 -12.41
CA LEU A 17 1.89 17.49 -12.11
C LEU A 17 1.97 15.98 -12.37
N HIS A 18 2.23 15.64 -13.63
CA HIS A 18 2.23 14.26 -14.11
C HIS A 18 3.19 13.36 -13.31
N GLU A 19 4.40 13.85 -13.05
CA GLU A 19 5.42 13.10 -12.30
C GLU A 19 4.96 12.75 -10.88
N LEU A 20 4.22 13.66 -10.22
CA LEU A 20 3.66 13.39 -8.89
C LEU A 20 2.57 12.32 -8.96
N ALA A 21 1.65 12.42 -9.93
CA ALA A 21 0.58 11.43 -10.07
C ALA A 21 1.14 10.04 -10.45
N CYS A 22 2.08 10.00 -11.39
CA CYS A 22 2.73 8.77 -11.82
C CYS A 22 3.60 8.19 -10.68
N GLY A 23 4.40 9.03 -10.01
CA GLY A 23 5.22 8.65 -8.87
C GLY A 23 4.40 8.09 -7.71
N THR A 24 3.25 8.70 -7.40
CA THR A 24 2.32 8.19 -6.38
C THR A 24 1.75 6.83 -6.78
N THR A 25 1.37 6.63 -8.04
CA THR A 25 0.85 5.34 -8.55
C THR A 25 1.90 4.24 -8.48
N ILE A 26 3.12 4.52 -8.98
CA ILE A 26 4.23 3.57 -8.98
C ILE A 26 4.60 3.20 -7.54
N THR A 27 4.67 4.18 -6.65
CA THR A 27 4.98 3.95 -5.22
C THR A 27 3.89 3.13 -4.54
N GLY A 28 2.61 3.42 -4.80
CA GLY A 28 1.48 2.63 -4.28
C GLY A 28 1.56 1.17 -4.72
N LYS A 29 1.79 0.92 -6.02
CA LYS A 29 1.97 -0.43 -6.58
C LYS A 29 3.18 -1.15 -5.97
N ASN A 30 4.30 -0.46 -5.82
CA ASN A 30 5.50 -1.04 -5.21
C ASN A 30 5.26 -1.42 -3.75
N ASN A 31 4.56 -0.57 -2.99
CA ASN A 31 4.18 -0.88 -1.61
C ASN A 31 3.27 -2.11 -1.54
N LEU A 32 2.26 -2.22 -2.40
CA LEU A 32 1.41 -3.42 -2.47
C LEU A 32 2.20 -4.69 -2.81
N ASN A 33 3.13 -4.62 -3.76
CA ASN A 33 3.99 -5.76 -4.10
C ASN A 33 4.87 -6.20 -2.92
N LEU A 34 5.44 -5.24 -2.17
CA LEU A 34 6.25 -5.52 -0.98
C LEU A 34 5.42 -6.19 0.13
N ILE A 35 4.18 -5.74 0.32
CA ILE A 35 3.24 -6.33 1.29
C ILE A 35 2.85 -7.75 0.85
N ALA A 36 2.54 -7.94 -0.43
CA ALA A 36 2.22 -9.24 -1.00
C ALA A 36 3.36 -10.24 -0.76
N GLU A 37 4.60 -9.87 -1.09
CA GLU A 37 5.78 -10.73 -0.86
C GLU A 37 5.96 -11.06 0.64
N PHE A 38 5.77 -10.06 1.51
CA PHE A 38 5.89 -10.25 2.96
C PHE A 38 4.84 -11.21 3.52
N ILE A 39 3.59 -11.08 3.08
CA ILE A 39 2.47 -11.90 3.54
C ILE A 39 2.60 -13.33 3.01
N SER A 40 3.00 -13.51 1.75
CA SER A 40 3.24 -14.84 1.18
C SER A 40 4.34 -15.62 1.90
N LYS A 41 5.37 -14.94 2.43
CA LYS A 41 6.42 -15.57 3.26
C LYS A 41 5.93 -16.02 4.64
N LYS A 42 4.78 -15.54 5.10
CA LYS A 42 4.16 -15.90 6.38
C LYS A 42 3.07 -16.98 6.23
N GLU A 43 3.09 -17.74 5.14
CA GLU A 43 2.15 -18.83 4.84
C GLU A 43 0.70 -18.40 4.63
N PHE A 44 0.47 -17.10 4.39
CA PHE A 44 -0.83 -16.60 3.94
C PHE A 44 -0.92 -16.66 2.42
N GLY A 45 -2.08 -17.05 1.91
CA GLY A 45 -2.40 -16.95 0.49
C GLY A 45 -2.80 -15.53 0.10
N ILE A 46 -2.63 -15.18 -1.17
CA ILE A 46 -3.16 -13.93 -1.74
C ILE A 46 -4.20 -14.31 -2.78
N LYS A 47 -5.43 -13.81 -2.59
CA LYS A 47 -6.52 -14.02 -3.53
C LYS A 47 -6.56 -12.93 -4.60
N TYR A 48 -6.41 -11.68 -4.16
CA TYR A 48 -6.57 -10.52 -5.03
C TYR A 48 -5.91 -9.28 -4.42
N GLY A 49 -5.53 -8.30 -5.23
CA GLY A 49 -5.10 -6.97 -4.78
C GLY A 49 -5.64 -5.89 -5.71
N ASP A 50 -6.05 -4.77 -5.14
CA ASP A 50 -6.58 -3.60 -5.86
C ASP A 50 -6.11 -2.31 -5.19
N THR A 51 -5.54 -1.40 -5.99
CA THR A 51 -5.17 -0.01 -5.68
C THR A 51 -4.42 0.23 -4.35
N ASP A 52 -5.07 0.05 -3.21
CA ASP A 52 -4.58 0.22 -1.84
C ASP A 52 -4.90 -0.96 -0.90
N SER A 53 -5.42 -2.07 -1.41
CA SER A 53 -5.93 -3.21 -0.63
C SER A 53 -5.45 -4.56 -1.18
N LEU A 54 -5.34 -5.55 -0.29
CA LEU A 54 -5.02 -6.94 -0.58
C LEU A 54 -6.02 -7.86 0.13
N SER A 55 -6.67 -8.73 -0.63
CA SER A 55 -7.47 -9.84 -0.12
C SER A 55 -6.57 -11.05 0.14
N VAL A 56 -6.47 -11.44 1.40
CA VAL A 56 -5.61 -12.53 1.87
C VAL A 56 -6.42 -13.76 2.26
N LEU A 57 -5.79 -14.92 2.15
CA LEU A 57 -6.31 -16.22 2.58
C LEU A 57 -5.48 -16.68 3.77
N ASP A 58 -6.12 -17.34 4.73
CA ASP A 58 -5.41 -18.00 5.83
C ASP A 58 -4.66 -19.26 5.34
N GLN A 59 -3.94 -19.91 6.26
CA GLN A 59 -3.23 -21.17 6.02
C GLN A 59 -4.15 -22.33 5.59
N ASN A 60 -5.46 -22.23 5.86
CA ASN A 60 -6.45 -23.22 5.47
C ASN A 60 -7.12 -22.88 4.11
N GLY A 61 -6.67 -21.82 3.43
CA GLY A 61 -7.24 -21.34 2.18
C GLY A 61 -8.59 -20.63 2.32
N GLN A 62 -9.02 -20.32 3.54
CA GLN A 62 -10.25 -19.56 3.79
C GLN A 62 -9.99 -18.07 3.65
N ASN A 63 -11.00 -17.34 3.18
CA ASN A 63 -10.89 -15.88 3.07
C ASN A 63 -10.67 -15.29 4.46
N TYR A 64 -9.54 -14.62 4.62
CA TYR A 64 -9.21 -13.95 5.87
C TYR A 64 -9.86 -12.56 5.84
N TYR A 65 -11.13 -12.51 6.25
CA TYR A 65 -11.88 -11.26 6.44
C TYR A 65 -11.51 -10.67 7.79
N GLY A 66 -10.27 -10.20 7.91
CA GLY A 66 -9.73 -9.76 9.17
C GLY A 66 -8.83 -8.58 8.99
N CYS A 67 -9.33 -7.41 9.37
CA CYS A 67 -8.52 -6.35 9.94
C CYS A 67 -7.92 -6.85 11.28
N ASP A 68 -7.19 -7.98 11.24
CA ASP A 68 -6.50 -8.48 12.42
C ASP A 68 -5.38 -7.48 12.68
N GLU A 69 -5.56 -6.74 13.76
CA GLU A 69 -4.66 -5.70 14.18
C GLU A 69 -3.22 -6.20 14.24
N LYS A 70 -2.99 -7.49 14.51
CA LYS A 70 -1.64 -8.07 14.50
C LYS A 70 -1.04 -8.11 13.10
N VAL A 71 -1.79 -8.54 12.10
CA VAL A 71 -1.33 -8.57 10.70
C VAL A 71 -1.09 -7.14 10.21
N VAL A 72 -2.01 -6.23 10.52
CA VAL A 72 -1.88 -4.80 10.18
C VAL A 72 -0.66 -4.18 10.86
N GLN A 73 -0.44 -4.43 12.15
CA GLN A 73 0.73 -3.96 12.90
C GLN A 73 2.03 -4.54 12.35
N LEU A 74 2.05 -5.83 11.99
CA LEU A 74 3.20 -6.49 11.37
C LEU A 74 3.55 -5.87 10.01
N VAL A 75 2.55 -5.66 9.16
CA VAL A 75 2.73 -5.01 7.85
C VAL A 75 3.21 -3.57 8.04
N ASN A 76 2.61 -2.80 8.94
CA ASN A 76 3.04 -1.44 9.23
C ASN A 76 4.48 -1.37 9.77
N ALA A 77 4.86 -2.29 10.65
CA ALA A 77 6.23 -2.39 11.17
C ALA A 77 7.22 -2.75 10.05
N TYR A 78 6.87 -3.71 9.20
CA TYR A 78 7.68 -4.10 8.04
C TYR A 78 7.85 -2.92 7.07
N LEU A 79 6.75 -2.27 6.70
CA LEU A 79 6.77 -1.10 5.84
C LEU A 79 7.65 -0.03 6.46
N ARG A 80 7.48 0.33 7.74
CA ARG A 80 8.29 1.35 8.42
C ARG A 80 9.79 1.08 8.37
N ILE A 81 10.21 -0.19 8.45
CA ILE A 81 11.62 -0.58 8.31
C ILE A 81 12.09 -0.42 6.87
N LYS A 82 11.31 -0.91 5.89
CA LYS A 82 11.64 -0.84 4.46
C LYS A 82 11.55 0.57 3.89
N SER A 83 10.68 1.37 4.47
CA SER A 83 10.36 2.73 4.06
C SER A 83 11.05 3.79 4.89
N ARG A 84 12.19 3.47 5.52
CA ARG A 84 13.14 4.47 6.06
C ARG A 84 13.70 5.45 5.00
N THR A 85 13.09 5.51 3.81
CA THR A 85 13.12 6.67 2.93
C THR A 85 12.33 7.83 3.56
N SER A 86 12.76 9.06 3.33
CA SER A 86 12.26 10.27 4.01
C SER A 86 10.74 10.51 3.94
N TYR A 87 10.04 9.94 2.95
CA TYR A 87 8.63 10.22 2.68
C TYR A 87 7.63 9.53 3.61
N LEU A 88 7.86 8.26 3.99
CA LEU A 88 6.92 7.53 4.84
C LEU A 88 7.11 7.86 6.32
N LYS A 89 8.23 8.50 6.68
CA LYS A 89 8.50 9.04 8.01
C LYS A 89 7.41 10.05 8.43
N MET A 90 6.95 10.92 7.52
CA MET A 90 5.86 11.89 7.80
C MET A 90 4.48 11.25 8.00
N ALA A 91 4.24 10.05 7.48
CA ALA A 91 2.95 9.38 7.59
C ALA A 91 2.83 8.54 8.89
N TYR A 92 3.96 8.11 9.46
CA TYR A 92 4.00 7.15 10.57
C TYR A 92 4.74 7.67 11.82
N GLU A 93 5.41 8.82 11.77
CA GLU A 93 5.91 9.52 12.96
C GLU A 93 4.98 10.68 13.29
N LYS A 94 4.42 10.66 14.50
CA LYS A 94 3.61 11.72 15.09
C LYS A 94 4.47 12.57 16.01
#